data_AF-W1Y1Q2-F1
#
_entry.id   AF-W1Y1Q2-F1
#
_cell.length_a   1.000
_cell.length_b   1.000
_cell.length_c   1.000
_cell.angle_alpha   90.00
_cell.angle_beta   90.00
_cell.angle_gamma   90.00
#
_symmetry.space_group_name_H-M   'P 1'
#
loop_
_entity.id
_entity.type
_entity.pdbx_description
1 polymer ?
#
loop_
_entity_poly.entity_id
_entity_poly.type
_entity_poly.pdbx_seq_one_letter_code
_entity_poly.pdbx_strand_id
1 'polypeptide(L)'
;QKEIYEQPNAIKNTLTGRISHGQVDLSELGPNADELLSKVEHIQILACGTSYNSGMVSRYWFESLAGIPCDVEIASEFRYRKSAVRRNSLMITLSQSGE
;
A
#
# COMPACT_ATOMS: atom_id res chain seq x y z
N GLN A 1 6.65 -12.94 -22.13
CA GLN A 1 7.87 -12.13 -22.39
C GLN A 1 7.56 -10.64 -22.56
N LYS A 2 6.59 -10.25 -23.40
CA LYS A 2 6.20 -8.83 -23.59
C LYS A 2 6.09 -8.02 -22.30
N GLU A 3 5.29 -8.50 -21.33
CA GLU A 3 5.06 -7.79 -20.06
C GLU A 3 6.32 -7.57 -19.22
N ILE A 4 7.29 -8.50 -19.26
CA ILE A 4 8.56 -8.36 -18.54
C ILE A 4 9.40 -7.24 -19.15
N TYR A 5 9.44 -7.14 -20.48
CA TYR A 5 10.17 -6.07 -21.18
C TYR A 5 9.50 -4.70 -21.05
N GLU A 6 8.20 -4.66 -20.78
CA GLU A 6 7.43 -3.42 -20.58
C GLU A 6 7.57 -2.84 -19.16
N GLN A 7 8.14 -3.58 -18.20
CA GLN A 7 8.31 -3.14 -16.81
C GLN A 7 8.94 -1.75 -16.65
N PRO A 8 9.98 -1.34 -17.41
CA PRO A 8 10.53 0.01 -17.28
C PRO A 8 9.49 1.11 -17.58
N ASN A 9 8.67 0.90 -18.61
CA ASN A 9 7.60 1.84 -18.97
C ASN A 9 6.45 1.78 -17.96
N ALA A 10 6.09 0.59 -17.48
CA ALA A 10 5.07 0.43 -16.44
C ALA A 10 5.44 1.21 -15.17
N ILE A 11 6.67 1.08 -14.69
CA ILE A 11 7.18 1.82 -13.51
C ILE A 11 7.13 3.33 -13.76
N LYS A 12 7.60 3.79 -14.93
CA LYS A 12 7.53 5.21 -15.30
C LYS A 12 6.09 5.73 -15.26
N ASN A 13 5.15 4.98 -15.82
CA ASN A 13 3.74 5.36 -15.84
C ASN A 13 3.16 5.39 -14.42
N THR A 14 3.52 4.44 -13.55
CA THR A 14 3.09 4.44 -12.14
C THR A 14 3.54 5.69 -11.38
N LEU A 15 4.74 6.21 -11.67
CA LEU A 15 5.29 7.42 -11.03
C LEU A 15 4.82 8.73 -11.69
N THR A 16 4.30 8.67 -12.92
CA THR A 16 3.90 9.86 -13.68
C THR A 16 2.72 10.56 -12.99
N GLY A 17 2.84 11.87 -12.79
CA GLY A 17 1.81 12.68 -12.12
C GLY A 17 1.83 12.59 -10.59
N ARG A 18 2.67 11.72 -10.00
CA ARG A 18 2.78 11.55 -8.53
C ARG A 18 3.94 12.32 -7.90
N ILE A 19 4.74 13.01 -8.70
CA ILE A 19 5.87 13.83 -8.23
C ILE A 19 5.76 15.20 -8.89
N SER A 20 5.65 16.24 -8.06
CA SER A 20 5.52 17.63 -8.47
C SER A 20 6.52 18.48 -7.70
N HIS A 21 7.32 19.29 -8.40
CA HIS A 21 8.33 20.16 -7.79
C HIS A 21 9.31 19.45 -6.82
N GLY A 22 9.63 18.18 -7.11
CA GLY A 22 10.52 17.37 -6.27
C GLY A 22 9.87 16.78 -5.01
N GLN A 23 8.56 16.94 -4.83
CA GLN A 23 7.80 16.31 -3.75
C GLN A 23 6.77 15.33 -4.28
N VAL A 24 6.39 14.36 -3.44
CA VAL A 24 5.32 13.40 -3.75
C VAL A 24 3.98 14.13 -3.68
N ASP A 25 3.17 14.01 -4.72
CA ASP A 25 1.80 14.52 -4.78
C ASP A 25 0.84 13.41 -4.33
N LEU A 26 0.13 13.67 -3.22
CA LEU A 26 -0.85 12.76 -2.61
C LEU A 26 -2.30 13.21 -2.83
N SER A 27 -2.55 14.17 -3.72
CA SER A 27 -3.88 14.75 -3.96
C SER A 27 -4.94 13.72 -4.36
N GLU A 28 -4.56 12.60 -4.97
CA GLU A 28 -5.45 11.49 -5.31
C GLU A 28 -6.11 10.83 -4.08
N LEU A 29 -5.51 10.96 -2.90
CA LEU A 29 -6.08 10.47 -1.63
C LEU A 29 -7.17 11.40 -1.07
N GLY A 30 -7.42 12.53 -1.73
CA GLY A 30 -8.43 13.52 -1.36
C GLY A 30 -7.88 14.67 -0.52
N PRO A 31 -8.70 15.72 -0.27
CA PRO A 31 -8.25 16.96 0.35
C PRO A 31 -7.78 16.81 1.81
N ASN A 32 -8.17 15.72 2.49
CA ASN A 32 -7.83 15.47 3.89
C ASN A 32 -6.74 14.39 4.05
N ALA A 33 -6.01 14.06 2.96
CA ALA A 33 -5.03 12.99 2.96
C ALA A 33 -3.95 13.19 4.04
N ASP A 34 -3.36 14.39 4.10
CA ASP A 34 -2.30 14.70 5.06
C ASP A 34 -2.79 14.58 6.51
N GLU A 35 -3.99 15.08 6.80
CA GLU A 35 -4.59 14.98 8.12
C GLU A 35 -4.87 13.51 8.49
N LEU A 36 -5.41 12.72 7.55
CA LEU A 36 -5.69 11.31 7.76
C LEU A 36 -4.41 10.51 8.01
N LEU A 37 -3.40 10.70 7.15
CA LEU A 37 -2.11 10.01 7.23
C LEU A 37 -1.34 10.38 8.50
N SER A 38 -1.44 11.65 8.96
CA SER A 38 -0.80 12.10 10.21
C SER A 38 -1.29 11.37 11.47
N LYS A 39 -2.47 10.76 11.41
CA LYS A 39 -3.09 10.03 12.53
C LYS A 39 -2.80 8.54 12.49
N VAL A 40 -2.16 8.02 11.44
CA VAL A 40 -1.93 6.59 11.25
C VAL A 40 -0.90 6.08 12.26
N GLU A 41 -1.32 5.12 13.08
CA GLU A 41 -0.45 4.49 14.09
C GLU A 41 -0.05 3.06 13.67
N HIS A 42 -0.72 2.50 12.67
CA HIS A 42 -0.53 1.13 12.21
C HIS A 42 -0.99 0.96 10.76
N ILE A 43 -0.34 0.09 10.00
CA ILE A 43 -0.75 -0.27 8.63
C ILE A 43 -1.14 -1.75 8.58
N GLN A 44 -2.33 -2.04 8.05
CA GLN A 44 -2.81 -3.39 7.78
C GLN A 44 -2.95 -3.59 6.26
N ILE A 45 -2.11 -4.44 5.67
CA ILE A 45 -2.18 -4.80 4.25
C ILE A 45 -2.93 -6.12 4.10
N LEU A 46 -3.97 -6.14 3.26
CA LEU A 46 -4.73 -7.33 2.89
C LEU A 46 -4.59 -7.62 1.40
N ALA A 47 -4.11 -8.80 1.06
CA ALA A 47 -3.83 -9.15 -0.32
C ALA A 47 -3.84 -10.66 -0.55
N CYS A 48 -3.81 -11.08 -1.82
CA CYS A 48 -3.70 -12.48 -2.24
C CYS A 48 -2.55 -12.66 -3.23
N GLY A 49 -1.96 -13.87 -3.25
CA GLY A 49 -0.97 -14.29 -4.26
C GLY A 49 0.20 -13.31 -4.40
N THR A 50 0.49 -12.89 -5.62
CA THR A 50 1.61 -11.97 -5.90
C THR A 50 1.46 -10.61 -5.21
N SER A 51 0.23 -10.10 -5.06
CA SER A 51 -0.01 -8.83 -4.35
C SER A 51 0.36 -8.93 -2.87
N TYR A 52 0.17 -10.11 -2.25
CA TYR A 52 0.63 -10.36 -0.88
C TYR A 52 2.16 -10.29 -0.79
N ASN A 53 2.87 -10.85 -1.77
CA ASN A 53 4.33 -10.74 -1.82
C ASN A 53 4.79 -9.28 -1.96
N SER A 54 4.10 -8.46 -2.75
CA SER A 54 4.37 -7.02 -2.82
C SER A 54 4.12 -6.33 -1.47
N GLY A 55 3.04 -6.68 -0.77
CA GLY A 55 2.76 -6.19 0.58
C GLY A 55 3.87 -6.52 1.58
N MET A 56 4.41 -7.74 1.51
CA MET A 56 5.54 -8.18 2.35
C MET A 56 6.79 -7.33 2.13
N VAL A 57 7.05 -6.88 0.89
CA VAL A 57 8.14 -5.93 0.61
C VAL A 57 7.81 -4.55 1.17
N SER A 58 6.59 -4.04 0.93
CA SER A 58 6.14 -2.74 1.42
C SER A 58 6.22 -2.62 2.95
N ARG A 59 5.99 -3.71 3.69
CA ARG A 59 6.18 -3.74 5.16
C ARG A 59 7.55 -3.23 5.57
N TYR A 60 8.61 -3.73 4.95
CA TYR A 60 9.98 -3.28 5.26
C TYR A 60 10.15 -1.79 5.03
N TRP A 61 9.52 -1.23 3.99
CA TRP A 61 9.58 0.21 3.72
C TRP A 61 8.79 1.03 4.72
N PHE A 62 7.56 0.63 5.07
CA PHE A 62 6.78 1.34 6.07
C PHE A 62 7.46 1.34 7.44
N GLU A 63 8.02 0.21 7.85
CA GLU A 63 8.73 0.11 9.13
C GLU A 63 10.05 0.90 9.13
N SER A 64 10.86 0.80 8.06
CA SER A 64 12.18 1.43 8.03
C SER A 64 12.17 2.92 7.69
N LEU A 65 11.23 3.37 6.85
CA LEU A 65 11.18 4.76 6.37
C LEU A 65 10.21 5.61 7.20
N ALA A 66 9.06 5.06 7.60
CA ALA A 66 8.04 5.78 8.35
C ALA A 66 8.03 5.45 9.85
N GLY A 67 8.68 4.36 10.29
CA GLY A 67 8.65 3.91 11.68
C GLY A 67 7.28 3.41 12.14
N ILE A 68 6.38 3.10 11.20
CA ILE A 68 5.01 2.66 11.49
C ILE A 68 4.95 1.14 11.39
N PRO A 69 4.42 0.43 12.42
CA PRO A 69 4.27 -1.02 12.35
C PRO A 69 3.32 -1.41 11.22
N CYS A 70 3.66 -2.48 10.48
CA CYS A 70 2.90 -2.91 9.32
C CYS A 70 2.67 -4.42 9.32
N ASP A 71 1.41 -4.84 9.43
CA ASP A 71 1.00 -6.23 9.30
C ASP A 71 0.51 -6.52 7.86
N VAL A 72 0.90 -7.68 7.32
CA VAL A 72 0.50 -8.13 5.97
C VAL A 72 -0.19 -9.48 6.13
N GLU A 73 -1.44 -9.58 5.70
CA GLU A 73 -2.25 -10.78 5.87
C GLU A 73 -2.86 -11.23 4.54
N ILE A 74 -2.99 -12.57 4.42
CA ILE A 74 -3.70 -13.18 3.30
C ILE A 74 -5.19 -12.86 3.47
N ALA A 75 -5.80 -12.24 2.46
CA ALA A 75 -7.16 -11.71 2.57
C ALA A 75 -8.21 -12.81 2.86
N SER A 76 -8.02 -14.04 2.35
CA SER A 76 -8.91 -15.18 2.65
C SER A 76 -8.91 -15.56 4.13
N GLU A 77 -7.77 -15.49 4.80
CA GLU A 77 -7.64 -15.80 6.22
C GLU A 77 -8.23 -14.67 7.08
N PHE A 78 -7.88 -13.42 6.76
CA PHE A 78 -8.38 -12.24 7.47
C PHE A 78 -9.90 -12.17 7.46
N ARG A 79 -10.55 -12.55 6.35
CA ARG A 79 -12.00 -12.50 6.18
C ARG A 79 -12.77 -13.36 7.19
N TYR A 80 -12.26 -14.54 7.52
CA TYR A 80 -12.97 -15.50 8.38
C TYR A 80 -12.44 -15.53 9.82
N ARG A 81 -11.26 -14.96 10.07
CA ARG A 81 -10.69 -14.84 11.41
C ARG A 81 -11.35 -13.71 12.20
N LYS A 82 -11.50 -13.91 13.50
CA LYS A 82 -11.79 -12.80 14.42
C LYS A 82 -10.56 -11.89 14.52
N SER A 83 -10.57 -10.78 13.79
CA SER A 83 -9.46 -9.82 13.77
C SER A 83 -9.55 -8.82 14.93
N ALA A 84 -8.41 -8.54 15.57
CA ALA A 84 -8.26 -7.50 16.57
C ALA A 84 -7.59 -6.29 15.91
N VAL A 85 -8.40 -5.35 15.43
CA VAL A 85 -7.93 -4.16 14.71
C VAL A 85 -7.30 -3.17 15.69
N ARG A 86 -6.07 -2.75 15.42
CA ARG A 86 -5.38 -1.72 16.22
C ARG A 86 -6.03 -0.36 15.99
N ARG A 87 -6.00 0.52 17.01
CA ARG A 87 -6.48 1.89 16.88
C ARG A 87 -5.75 2.61 15.74
N ASN A 88 -6.47 3.50 15.04
CA ASN A 88 -5.91 4.34 13.98
C ASN A 88 -5.14 3.56 12.89
N SER A 89 -5.62 2.34 12.58
CA SER A 89 -5.04 1.51 11.52
C SER A 89 -5.46 2.00 10.14
N LEU A 90 -4.49 2.21 9.27
CA LEU A 90 -4.71 2.35 7.83
C LEU A 90 -4.83 0.96 7.20
N MET A 91 -6.01 0.65 6.64
CA MET A 91 -6.21 -0.59 5.89
C MET A 91 -5.93 -0.37 4.40
N ILE A 92 -5.05 -1.20 3.84
CA ILE A 92 -4.66 -1.17 2.44
C ILE A 92 -5.00 -2.52 1.80
N THR A 93 -5.87 -2.52 0.80
CA THR A 93 -6.12 -3.70 -0.03
C THR A 93 -5.28 -3.63 -1.31
N LEU A 94 -4.62 -4.74 -1.67
CA LEU A 94 -3.79 -4.80 -2.88
C LEU A 94 -4.33 -5.85 -3.86
N SER A 95 -4.81 -5.38 -5.01
CA SER A 95 -5.31 -6.23 -6.10
C SER A 95 -4.98 -5.61 -7.46
N GLN A 96 -4.64 -6.44 -8.45
CA GLN A 96 -4.44 -6.00 -9.83
C GLN A 96 -5.78 -5.87 -10.56
N SER A 97 -6.74 -6.77 -10.31
CA SER A 97 -8.06 -6.73 -10.94
C SER A 97 -9.00 -5.72 -10.27
N GLY A 98 -8.84 -5.52 -8.96
CA GLY A 98 -9.79 -4.72 -8.15
C GLY A 98 -11.15 -5.38 -7.93
N GLU A 99 -11.32 -6.61 -8.42
CA GLU A 99 -12.47 -7.49 -8.22
C GLU A 99 -12.34 -8.32 -6.92
#